data_AF-A0A3A0G198-F1
#
_entry.id   AF-A0A3A0G198-F1
#
_cell.length_a   1.000
_cell.length_b   1.000
_cell.length_c   1.000
_cell.angle_alpha   90.00
_cell.angle_beta   90.00
_cell.angle_gamma   90.00
#
_symmetry.space_group_name_H-M   'P 1'
#
loop_
_entity.id
_entity.type
_entity.pdbx_description
1 polymer ?
#
loop_
_entity_poly.entity_id
_entity_poly.type
_entity_poly.pdbx_seq_one_letter_code
_entity_poly.pdbx_strand_id
1 'polypeptide(L)'
;MPTPTALAIVVAHYALAMLLSVAYFRRYRMPQPPLGVMNLSDVALALVCIVVVPYLHVLAPSWASTGFLALVMGGLFALLLEPMIPRRRWRWLLALAGVALGIAAPSLRPGDSHVFTAVNNALIVLAVVSIANVWVQSGASARTLVVMAIAVTVYDFVFTGRLPLTADLFARLDHRPFEPLIGWRDGPVWPAMGLGDTLMASAFVLGLYKAWGRGAAAAGLGAMLLVLPVLFLRPFFGTLFVTDAYPAMVVIGPVQWAVYAACRRRHGPERTLGACRGRAARPTVSGSGSVEQRTATAPHWPGEGGPTPPSPGRGSVDQSFTTTSNAITAPASKRMPCSS
;
A
#
# COMPACT_ATOMS: atom_id res chain seq x y z
N MET A 1 9.52 -21.60 -23.27
CA MET A 1 8.29 -20.83 -22.94
C MET A 1 7.66 -21.49 -21.73
N PRO A 2 7.06 -20.74 -20.80
CA PRO A 2 6.26 -21.34 -19.72
C PRO A 2 5.07 -22.11 -20.32
N THR A 3 4.61 -23.15 -19.62
CA THR A 3 3.37 -23.83 -20.02
C THR A 3 2.19 -22.87 -19.90
N PRO A 4 1.18 -22.96 -20.78
CA PRO A 4 0.02 -22.07 -20.72
C PRO A 4 -0.75 -22.21 -19.39
N THR A 5 -0.72 -23.40 -18.79
CA THR A 5 -1.27 -23.72 -17.47
C THR A 5 -0.55 -22.95 -16.36
N ALA A 6 0.78 -22.98 -16.30
CA ALA A 6 1.55 -22.26 -15.30
C ALA A 6 1.31 -20.74 -15.38
N LEU A 7 1.33 -20.20 -16.59
CA LEU A 7 1.06 -18.78 -16.82
C LEU A 7 -0.35 -18.40 -16.36
N ALA A 8 -1.36 -19.19 -16.71
CA ALA A 8 -2.74 -18.95 -16.29
C ALA A 8 -2.89 -18.96 -14.76
N ILE A 9 -2.20 -19.86 -14.06
CA ILE A 9 -2.23 -19.95 -12.59
C ILE A 9 -1.58 -18.71 -11.96
N VAL A 10 -0.43 -18.26 -12.45
CA VAL A 10 0.25 -17.05 -11.94
C VAL A 10 -0.63 -15.82 -12.16
N VAL A 11 -1.18 -15.65 -13.37
CA VAL A 11 -2.11 -14.57 -13.69
C VAL A 11 -3.35 -14.61 -12.79
N ALA A 12 -3.89 -15.80 -12.52
CA ALA A 12 -5.04 -15.97 -11.64
C ALA A 12 -4.73 -15.54 -10.19
N HIS A 13 -3.56 -15.89 -9.63
CA HIS A 13 -3.16 -15.45 -8.29
C HIS A 13 -2.94 -13.93 -8.22
N TYR A 14 -2.35 -13.35 -9.27
CA TYR A 14 -2.17 -11.90 -9.37
C TYR A 14 -3.51 -11.17 -9.43
N ALA A 15 -4.45 -11.66 -10.26
CA ALA A 15 -5.83 -11.18 -10.32
C ALA A 15 -6.53 -11.30 -8.96
N LEU A 16 -6.37 -12.45 -8.30
CA LEU A 16 -6.94 -12.74 -7.00
C LEU A 16 -6.44 -11.75 -5.94
N ALA A 17 -5.15 -11.43 -5.90
CA ALA A 17 -4.59 -10.43 -4.98
C ALA A 17 -5.23 -9.04 -5.17
N MET A 18 -5.36 -8.57 -6.41
CA MET A 18 -5.99 -7.29 -6.71
C MET A 18 -7.48 -7.28 -6.32
N LEU A 19 -8.21 -8.34 -6.68
CA LEU A 19 -9.65 -8.47 -6.39
C LEU A 19 -9.93 -8.60 -4.89
N LEU A 20 -9.17 -9.45 -4.18
CA LEU A 20 -9.29 -9.60 -2.74
C LEU A 20 -8.92 -8.32 -2.00
N SER A 21 -7.93 -7.56 -2.49
CA SER A 21 -7.58 -6.25 -1.92
C SER A 21 -8.76 -5.29 -1.95
N VAL A 22 -9.46 -5.20 -3.09
CA VAL A 22 -10.67 -4.38 -3.25
C VAL A 22 -11.84 -4.94 -2.42
N ALA A 23 -12.06 -6.25 -2.44
CA ALA A 23 -13.14 -6.89 -1.69
C ALA A 23 -12.97 -6.69 -0.18
N TYR A 24 -11.75 -6.86 0.33
CA TYR A 24 -11.40 -6.63 1.73
C TYR A 24 -11.62 -5.17 2.12
N PHE A 25 -11.13 -4.22 1.32
CA PHE A 25 -11.31 -2.79 1.57
C PHE A 25 -12.78 -2.36 1.65
N ARG A 26 -13.63 -2.99 0.83
CA ARG A 26 -15.08 -2.74 0.82
C ARG A 26 -15.77 -3.26 2.08
N ARG A 27 -15.32 -4.41 2.60
CA ARG A 27 -15.98 -5.13 3.68
C ARG A 27 -15.47 -4.73 5.06
N TYR A 28 -14.18 -4.47 5.19
CA TYR A 28 -13.52 -4.27 6.47
C TYR A 28 -12.86 -2.89 6.57
N ARG A 29 -12.94 -2.31 7.77
CA ARG A 29 -12.21 -1.10 8.14
C ARG A 29 -11.10 -1.52 9.09
N MET A 30 -9.86 -1.38 8.65
CA MET A 30 -8.73 -1.56 9.55
C MET A 30 -8.81 -0.46 10.63
N PRO A 31 -8.58 -0.80 11.91
CA PRO A 31 -8.36 0.23 12.92
C PRO A 31 -7.20 1.08 12.42
N GLN A 32 -7.36 2.40 12.50
CA GLN A 32 -6.34 3.30 11.98
C GLN A 32 -5.03 2.99 12.71
N PRO A 33 -4.00 2.49 12.02
CA PRO A 33 -2.72 2.37 12.66
C PRO A 33 -2.28 3.79 13.10
N PRO A 34 -1.47 3.93 14.15
CA PRO A 34 -0.90 5.22 14.53
C PRO A 34 0.04 5.79 13.46
N LEU A 35 0.23 5.07 12.35
CA LEU A 35 0.92 5.55 11.16
C LEU A 35 0.10 6.71 10.58
N GLY A 36 0.69 7.90 10.59
CA GLY A 36 0.09 9.09 9.98
C GLY A 36 -0.21 8.89 8.49
N VAL A 37 -0.72 9.95 7.85
CA VAL A 37 -0.98 9.93 6.40
C VAL A 37 0.33 9.61 5.67
N MET A 38 0.32 8.55 4.84
CA MET A 38 1.50 8.12 4.09
C MET A 38 2.00 9.26 3.19
N ASN A 39 3.14 9.83 3.56
CA ASN A 39 3.78 10.97 2.88
C ASN A 39 4.92 10.49 1.97
N LEU A 40 5.50 11.40 1.19
CA LEU A 40 6.70 11.12 0.39
C LEU A 40 7.90 10.69 1.23
N SER A 41 7.98 11.13 2.49
CA SER A 41 8.99 10.63 3.45
C SER A 41 8.86 9.14 3.68
N ASP A 42 7.64 8.63 3.78
CA ASP A 42 7.38 7.21 3.99
C ASP A 42 7.67 6.41 2.72
N VAL A 43 7.46 7.02 1.54
CA VAL A 43 7.90 6.47 0.26
C VAL A 43 9.43 6.33 0.24
N ALA A 44 10.16 7.38 0.63
CA ALA A 44 11.61 7.34 0.69
C ALA A 44 12.12 6.28 1.69
N LEU A 45 11.51 6.19 2.88
CA LEU A 45 11.84 5.16 3.87
C LEU A 45 11.58 3.75 3.32
N ALA A 46 10.43 3.54 2.67
CA ALA A 46 10.11 2.25 2.04
C ALA A 46 11.12 1.89 0.94
N LEU A 47 11.57 2.85 0.13
CA LEU A 47 12.61 2.63 -0.88
C LEU A 47 13.96 2.27 -0.24
N VAL A 48 14.35 2.94 0.85
CA VAL A 48 15.55 2.55 1.62
C VAL A 48 15.42 1.13 2.12
N CYS A 49 14.28 0.75 2.69
CA CYS A 49 14.02 -0.62 3.13
C CYS A 49 14.10 -1.61 1.96
N ILE A 50 13.52 -1.30 0.80
CA ILE A 50 13.57 -2.14 -0.40
C ILE A 50 15.01 -2.38 -0.86
N VAL A 51 15.87 -1.36 -0.78
CA VAL A 51 17.30 -1.49 -1.12
C VAL A 51 18.03 -2.33 -0.07
N VAL A 52 17.82 -2.06 1.21
CA VAL A 52 18.61 -2.65 2.31
C VAL A 52 18.25 -4.11 2.59
N VAL A 53 16.97 -4.48 2.54
CA VAL A 53 16.47 -5.81 2.93
C VAL A 53 17.10 -6.96 2.14
N PRO A 54 17.25 -6.89 0.80
CA PRO A 54 17.96 -7.89 0.01
C PRO A 54 19.39 -8.15 0.51
N TYR A 55 20.17 -7.10 0.78
CA TYR A 55 21.53 -7.25 1.31
C TYR A 55 21.55 -7.91 2.68
N LEU A 56 20.63 -7.51 3.57
CA LEU A 56 20.50 -8.15 4.89
C LEU A 56 20.18 -9.64 4.75
N HIS A 57 19.36 -10.05 3.78
CA HIS A 57 19.03 -11.46 3.55
C HIS A 57 20.20 -12.27 3.00
N VAL A 58 21.06 -11.66 2.16
CA VAL A 58 22.25 -12.32 1.63
C VAL A 58 23.33 -12.46 2.71
N LEU A 59 23.45 -11.49 3.62
CA LEU A 59 24.44 -11.52 4.69
C LEU A 59 24.00 -12.36 5.89
N ALA A 60 22.70 -12.43 6.18
CA ALA A 60 22.18 -13.17 7.31
C ALA A 60 22.24 -14.69 7.10
N PRO A 61 22.44 -15.47 8.18
CA PRO A 61 22.21 -16.91 8.16
C PRO A 61 20.77 -17.23 7.73
N SER A 62 20.58 -18.35 7.03
CA SER A 62 19.26 -18.75 6.51
C SER A 62 18.17 -18.82 7.57
N TRP A 63 18.49 -19.32 8.78
CA TRP A 63 17.55 -19.38 9.89
C TRP A 63 17.09 -17.99 10.34
N ALA A 64 17.96 -16.98 10.29
CA ALA A 64 17.64 -15.61 10.66
C ALA A 64 16.72 -14.98 9.61
N SER A 65 17.01 -15.19 8.31
CA SER A 65 16.14 -14.73 7.21
C SER A 65 14.75 -15.37 7.27
N THR A 66 14.66 -16.69 7.49
CA THR A 66 13.38 -17.39 7.66
C THR A 66 12.63 -16.90 8.91
N GLY A 67 13.32 -16.70 10.03
CA GLY A 67 12.72 -16.17 11.25
C GLY A 67 12.18 -14.74 11.06
N PHE A 68 12.93 -13.90 10.35
CA PHE A 68 12.50 -12.55 10.00
C PHE A 68 11.27 -12.56 9.08
N LEU A 69 11.28 -13.35 8.01
CA LEU A 69 10.12 -13.49 7.10
C LEU A 69 8.89 -14.04 7.84
N ALA A 70 9.07 -15.05 8.69
CA ALA A 70 8.01 -15.61 9.52
C ALA A 70 7.40 -14.55 10.46
N LEU A 71 8.25 -13.72 11.08
CA LEU A 71 7.81 -12.62 11.94
C LEU A 71 7.00 -11.57 11.16
N VAL A 72 7.51 -11.14 10.00
CA VAL A 72 6.83 -10.18 9.13
C VAL A 72 5.49 -10.74 8.67
N MET A 73 5.46 -11.97 8.15
CA MET A 73 4.23 -12.63 7.70
C MET A 73 3.22 -12.79 8.84
N GLY A 74 3.67 -13.21 10.03
CA GLY A 74 2.81 -13.30 11.21
C GLY A 74 2.19 -11.95 11.60
N GLY A 75 2.97 -10.87 11.55
CA GLY A 75 2.49 -9.50 11.75
C GLY A 75 1.45 -9.09 10.71
N LEU A 76 1.72 -9.34 9.42
CA LEU A 76 0.81 -9.03 8.32
C LEU A 76 -0.51 -9.81 8.42
N PHE A 77 -0.47 -11.09 8.81
CA PHE A 77 -1.67 -11.89 9.03
C PHE A 77 -2.46 -11.42 10.25
N ALA A 78 -1.78 -11.07 11.34
CA ALA A 78 -2.45 -10.51 12.52
C ALA A 78 -3.19 -9.21 12.18
N LEU A 79 -2.57 -8.32 11.38
CA LEU A 79 -3.20 -7.09 10.87
C LEU A 79 -4.37 -7.38 9.93
N LEU A 80 -4.21 -8.34 9.01
CA LEU A 80 -5.26 -8.75 8.08
C LEU A 80 -6.49 -9.30 8.82
N LEU A 81 -6.28 -10.09 9.86
CA LEU A 81 -7.32 -10.72 10.65
C LEU A 81 -7.94 -9.78 11.70
N GLU A 82 -7.31 -8.63 11.96
CA GLU A 82 -7.73 -7.69 13.00
C GLU A 82 -9.21 -7.29 12.94
N PRO A 83 -9.74 -6.80 11.81
CA PRO A 83 -11.14 -6.42 11.71
C PRO A 83 -12.09 -7.62 11.53
N MET A 84 -11.58 -8.82 11.25
CA MET A 84 -12.39 -10.02 11.04
C MET A 84 -12.67 -10.77 12.35
N ILE A 85 -11.72 -10.73 13.29
CA ILE A 85 -11.75 -11.52 14.51
C ILE A 85 -11.53 -10.61 15.72
N PRO A 86 -12.58 -10.30 16.51
CA PRO A 86 -12.48 -9.37 17.64
C PRO A 86 -11.53 -9.87 18.74
N ARG A 87 -11.45 -11.19 18.93
CA ARG A 87 -10.68 -11.80 20.02
C ARG A 87 -9.19 -11.92 19.65
N ARG A 88 -8.35 -11.16 20.35
CA ARG A 88 -6.87 -11.11 20.15
C ARG A 88 -6.21 -12.49 20.11
N ARG A 89 -6.58 -13.43 21.00
CA ARG A 89 -5.98 -14.77 21.05
C ARG A 89 -6.22 -15.56 19.76
N TRP A 90 -7.45 -15.57 19.24
CA TRP A 90 -7.80 -16.29 18.00
C TRP A 90 -7.10 -15.72 16.77
N ARG A 91 -6.91 -14.39 16.72
CA ARG A 91 -6.12 -13.74 15.66
C ARG A 91 -4.68 -14.26 15.63
N TRP A 92 -4.02 -14.25 16.78
CA TRP A 92 -2.64 -14.73 16.89
C TRP A 92 -2.54 -16.23 16.61
N LEU A 93 -3.48 -17.04 17.09
CA LEU A 93 -3.52 -18.47 16.78
C LEU A 93 -3.59 -18.72 15.28
N LEU A 94 -4.46 -18.01 14.55
CA LEU A 94 -4.59 -18.17 13.10
C LEU A 94 -3.39 -17.60 12.34
N ALA A 95 -2.84 -16.46 12.77
CA ALA A 95 -1.62 -15.90 12.18
C ALA A 95 -0.43 -16.86 12.36
N LEU A 96 -0.25 -17.39 13.57
CA LEU A 96 0.77 -18.38 13.88
C LEU A 96 0.54 -19.70 13.14
N ALA A 97 -0.72 -20.13 12.98
CA ALA A 97 -1.05 -21.31 12.17
C ALA A 97 -0.66 -21.11 10.70
N GLY A 98 -0.91 -19.93 10.12
CA GLY A 98 -0.48 -19.60 8.76
C GLY A 98 1.04 -19.58 8.62
N VAL A 99 1.75 -19.04 9.60
CA VAL A 99 3.22 -19.06 9.63
C VAL A 99 3.76 -20.48 9.77
N ALA A 100 3.21 -21.27 10.70
CA ALA A 100 3.59 -22.67 10.90
C ALA A 100 3.35 -23.49 9.63
N LEU A 101 2.23 -23.25 8.93
CA LEU A 101 1.94 -23.88 7.64
C LEU A 101 3.00 -23.53 6.60
N GLY A 102 3.40 -22.27 6.47
CA GLY A 102 4.45 -21.84 5.55
C GLY A 102 5.82 -22.48 5.85
N ILE A 103 6.17 -22.61 7.14
CA ILE A 103 7.42 -23.25 7.59
C ILE A 103 7.38 -24.77 7.39
N ALA A 104 6.25 -25.41 7.65
CA ALA A 104 6.11 -26.85 7.55
C ALA A 104 5.97 -27.35 6.10
N ALA A 105 5.45 -26.52 5.19
CA ALA A 105 5.14 -26.93 3.82
C ALA A 105 6.34 -27.55 3.05
N PRO A 106 7.57 -27.00 3.08
CA PRO A 106 8.74 -27.63 2.46
C PRO A 106 9.16 -28.96 3.12
N SER A 107 8.80 -29.17 4.40
CA SER A 107 9.14 -30.41 5.12
C SER A 107 8.12 -31.52 4.85
N LEU A 108 6.86 -31.16 4.59
CA LEU A 108 5.77 -32.11 4.33
C LEU A 108 5.74 -32.58 2.88
N ARG A 109 6.24 -31.77 1.95
CA ARG A 109 6.30 -32.08 0.52
C ARG A 109 7.60 -31.52 -0.08
N PRO A 110 8.17 -32.16 -1.11
CA PRO A 110 9.29 -31.59 -1.84
C PRO A 110 8.98 -30.15 -2.30
N GLY A 111 10.00 -29.30 -2.36
CA GLY A 111 9.89 -27.88 -2.75
C GLY A 111 9.35 -27.65 -4.17
N ASP A 112 9.35 -28.70 -5.00
CA ASP A 112 8.77 -28.70 -6.35
C ASP A 112 7.30 -29.11 -6.38
N SER A 113 6.72 -29.48 -5.24
CA SER A 113 5.33 -29.88 -5.21
C SER A 113 4.40 -28.70 -5.52
N HIS A 114 3.38 -28.97 -6.34
CA HIS A 114 2.31 -28.02 -6.62
C HIS A 114 1.59 -27.58 -5.34
N VAL A 115 1.52 -28.46 -4.33
CA VAL A 115 0.92 -28.15 -3.02
C VAL A 115 1.75 -27.11 -2.27
N PHE A 116 3.07 -27.27 -2.19
CA PHE A 116 3.96 -26.28 -1.58
C PHE A 116 3.80 -24.92 -2.25
N THR A 117 3.86 -24.90 -3.58
CA THR A 117 3.75 -23.67 -4.38
C THR A 117 2.39 -22.99 -4.20
N ALA A 118 1.30 -23.75 -4.20
CA ALA A 118 -0.05 -23.23 -3.95
C ALA A 118 -0.20 -22.60 -2.56
N VAL A 119 0.34 -23.27 -1.52
CA VAL A 119 0.33 -22.75 -0.14
C VAL A 119 1.15 -21.46 -0.06
N ASN A 120 2.36 -21.44 -0.61
CA ASN A 120 3.19 -20.24 -0.63
C ASN A 120 2.47 -19.07 -1.32
N ASN A 121 1.97 -19.30 -2.54
CA ASN A 121 1.24 -18.27 -3.29
C ASN A 121 0.03 -17.73 -2.50
N ALA A 122 -0.74 -18.59 -1.84
CA ALA A 122 -1.87 -18.16 -1.01
C ALA A 122 -1.42 -17.26 0.15
N LEU A 123 -0.34 -17.63 0.85
CA LEU A 123 0.22 -16.83 1.94
C LEU A 123 0.74 -15.47 1.45
N ILE A 124 1.43 -15.43 0.30
CA ILE A 124 1.89 -14.19 -0.33
C ILE A 124 0.71 -13.31 -0.75
N VAL A 125 -0.34 -13.88 -1.34
CA VAL A 125 -1.56 -13.13 -1.70
C VAL A 125 -2.19 -12.50 -0.46
N LEU A 126 -2.30 -13.22 0.66
CA LEU A 126 -2.82 -12.68 1.91
C LEU A 126 -1.94 -11.54 2.45
N ALA A 127 -0.62 -11.69 2.38
CA ALA A 127 0.33 -10.64 2.76
C ALA A 127 0.16 -9.38 1.90
N VAL A 128 0.05 -9.53 0.58
CA VAL A 128 -0.22 -8.43 -0.36
C VAL A 128 -1.53 -7.73 -0.04
N VAL A 129 -2.62 -8.48 0.18
CA VAL A 129 -3.93 -7.92 0.55
C VAL A 129 -3.83 -7.10 1.84
N SER A 130 -3.07 -7.59 2.82
CA SER A 130 -2.82 -6.89 4.08
C SER A 130 -2.10 -5.56 3.85
N ILE A 131 -0.92 -5.58 3.22
CA ILE A 131 -0.08 -4.38 3.03
C ILE A 131 -0.81 -3.34 2.17
N ALA A 132 -1.40 -3.75 1.04
CA ALA A 132 -2.12 -2.85 0.15
C ALA A 132 -3.26 -2.13 0.88
N ASN A 133 -4.01 -2.86 1.71
CA ASN A 133 -5.07 -2.27 2.52
C ASN A 133 -4.53 -1.34 3.61
N VAL A 134 -3.46 -1.71 4.30
CA VAL A 134 -2.82 -0.82 5.29
C VAL A 134 -2.41 0.50 4.62
N TRP A 135 -1.72 0.45 3.48
CA TRP A 135 -1.27 1.66 2.78
C TRP A 135 -2.45 2.55 2.36
N VAL A 136 -3.43 1.98 1.66
CA VAL A 136 -4.55 2.76 1.13
C VAL A 136 -5.48 3.29 2.23
N GLN A 137 -5.72 2.49 3.29
CA GLN A 137 -6.57 2.88 4.43
C GLN A 137 -5.86 3.84 5.39
N SER A 138 -4.53 3.83 5.46
CA SER A 138 -3.74 4.84 6.20
C SER A 138 -3.64 6.17 5.46
N GLY A 139 -4.08 6.22 4.19
CA GLY A 139 -4.27 7.48 3.46
C GLY A 139 -3.54 7.56 2.13
N ALA A 140 -2.71 6.59 1.75
CA ALA A 140 -1.89 6.64 0.53
C ALA A 140 -2.73 7.00 -0.72
N SER A 141 -2.46 8.14 -1.34
CA SER A 141 -3.17 8.59 -2.54
C SER A 141 -2.78 7.75 -3.76
N ALA A 142 -3.64 7.71 -4.79
CA ALA A 142 -3.29 7.01 -6.03
C ALA A 142 -2.04 7.64 -6.67
N ARG A 143 -1.89 8.98 -6.55
CA ARG A 143 -0.65 9.69 -6.91
C ARG A 143 0.58 9.13 -6.19
N THR A 144 0.52 8.96 -4.88
CA THR A 144 1.67 8.49 -4.08
C THR A 144 2.08 7.08 -4.48
N LEU A 145 1.10 6.21 -4.75
CA LEU A 145 1.36 4.85 -5.19
C LEU A 145 1.99 4.80 -6.58
N VAL A 146 1.60 5.68 -7.50
CA VAL A 146 2.25 5.80 -8.81
C VAL A 146 3.67 6.35 -8.69
N VAL A 147 3.90 7.34 -7.82
CA VAL A 147 5.26 7.86 -7.55
C VAL A 147 6.15 6.75 -6.99
N MET A 148 5.64 5.97 -6.03
CA MET A 148 6.32 4.78 -5.52
C MET A 148 6.61 3.80 -6.66
N ALA A 149 5.62 3.47 -7.50
CA ALA A 149 5.80 2.52 -8.59
C ALA A 149 6.88 2.97 -9.57
N ILE A 150 6.93 4.25 -9.95
CA ILE A 150 7.99 4.82 -10.80
C ILE A 150 9.35 4.74 -10.11
N ALA A 151 9.43 5.03 -8.81
CA ALA A 151 10.69 4.92 -8.08
C ALA A 151 11.17 3.45 -8.01
N VAL A 152 10.26 2.50 -7.78
CA VAL A 152 10.55 1.07 -7.81
C VAL A 152 10.92 0.62 -9.23
N THR A 153 10.33 1.17 -10.30
CA THR A 153 10.78 0.93 -11.68
C THR A 153 12.25 1.26 -11.88
N VAL A 154 12.70 2.41 -11.38
CA VAL A 154 14.11 2.81 -11.47
C VAL A 154 14.99 1.86 -10.65
N TYR A 155 14.54 1.48 -9.45
CA TYR A 155 15.23 0.49 -8.61
C TYR A 155 15.38 -0.85 -9.34
N ASP A 156 14.28 -1.44 -9.83
CA ASP A 156 14.28 -2.74 -10.50
C ASP A 156 15.15 -2.73 -11.76
N PHE A 157 15.12 -1.64 -12.54
CA PHE A 157 15.98 -1.50 -13.71
C PHE A 157 17.46 -1.62 -13.35
N VAL A 158 17.88 -1.00 -12.24
CA VAL A 158 19.27 -1.01 -11.78
C VAL A 158 19.60 -2.35 -11.10
N PHE A 159 18.84 -2.74 -10.09
CA PHE A 159 19.18 -3.86 -9.22
C PHE A 159 18.85 -5.22 -9.83
N THR A 160 17.74 -5.33 -10.55
CA THR A 160 17.37 -6.59 -11.23
C THR A 160 17.97 -6.65 -12.62
N GLY A 161 18.08 -5.52 -13.34
CA GLY A 161 18.61 -5.50 -14.70
C GLY A 161 20.13 -5.50 -14.80
N ARG A 162 20.85 -4.91 -13.84
CA ARG A 162 22.32 -4.70 -13.92
C ARG A 162 23.13 -5.38 -12.83
N LEU A 163 22.53 -5.76 -11.71
CA LEU A 163 23.24 -6.38 -10.59
C LEU A 163 22.82 -7.85 -10.42
N PRO A 164 23.74 -8.75 -10.06
CA PRO A 164 23.40 -10.16 -9.82
C PRO A 164 22.66 -10.38 -8.49
N LEU A 165 22.56 -9.34 -7.64
CA LEU A 165 22.01 -9.42 -6.28
C LEU A 165 20.63 -10.10 -6.23
N THR A 166 19.74 -9.77 -7.17
CA THR A 166 18.39 -10.32 -7.21
C THR A 166 18.42 -11.82 -7.56
N ALA A 167 19.29 -12.24 -8.48
CA ALA A 167 19.46 -13.65 -8.83
C ALA A 167 20.05 -14.46 -7.66
N ASP A 168 21.05 -13.90 -6.96
CA ASP A 168 21.65 -14.53 -5.78
C ASP A 168 20.64 -14.64 -4.62
N LEU A 169 19.81 -13.62 -4.43
CA LEU A 169 18.73 -13.64 -3.44
C LEU A 169 17.73 -14.75 -3.76
N PHE A 170 17.28 -14.88 -5.01
CA PHE A 170 16.33 -15.93 -5.39
C PHE A 170 16.94 -17.32 -5.28
N ALA A 171 18.19 -17.52 -5.70
CA ALA A 171 18.88 -18.80 -5.51
C ALA A 171 18.97 -19.22 -4.03
N ARG A 172 19.11 -18.24 -3.11
CA ARG A 172 19.13 -18.51 -1.66
C ARG A 172 17.77 -18.79 -1.06
N LEU A 173 16.73 -18.16 -1.61
CA LEU A 173 15.35 -18.30 -1.15
C LEU A 173 14.62 -19.46 -1.82
N ASP A 174 15.22 -20.09 -2.83
CA ASP A 174 14.65 -21.22 -3.54
C ASP A 174 14.29 -22.35 -2.56
N HIS A 175 13.04 -22.81 -2.67
CA HIS A 175 12.43 -23.80 -1.78
C HIS A 175 12.41 -23.46 -0.28
N ARG A 176 12.58 -22.18 0.08
CA ARG A 176 12.47 -21.72 1.48
C ARG A 176 11.02 -21.31 1.82
N PRO A 177 10.64 -21.37 3.10
CA PRO A 177 9.37 -20.80 3.56
C PRO A 177 9.25 -19.32 3.20
N PHE A 178 8.07 -18.92 2.75
CA PHE A 178 7.74 -17.53 2.38
C PHE A 178 8.60 -16.96 1.26
N GLU A 179 8.89 -17.80 0.26
CA GLU A 179 9.51 -17.35 -0.98
C GLU A 179 8.71 -16.15 -1.52
N PRO A 180 9.33 -14.96 -1.69
CA PRO A 180 8.63 -13.70 -1.96
C PRO A 180 8.24 -13.60 -3.44
N LEU A 181 7.75 -14.70 -4.00
CA LEU A 181 7.39 -14.90 -5.38
C LEU A 181 6.02 -15.58 -5.45
N ILE A 182 5.20 -15.15 -6.40
CA ILE A 182 4.03 -15.88 -6.86
C ILE A 182 4.44 -16.57 -8.15
N GLY A 183 4.55 -17.88 -8.12
CA GLY A 183 4.99 -18.66 -9.28
C GLY A 183 4.28 -19.99 -9.42
N TRP A 184 4.49 -20.66 -10.54
CA TRP A 184 4.02 -22.04 -10.72
C TRP A 184 5.07 -22.87 -11.46
N ARG A 185 5.72 -23.80 -10.75
CA ARG A 185 6.75 -24.68 -11.31
C ARG A 185 6.06 -25.80 -12.11
N ASP A 186 6.04 -25.67 -13.43
CA ASP A 186 5.54 -26.69 -14.37
C ASP A 186 6.38 -26.64 -15.64
N GLY A 187 7.43 -27.49 -15.69
CA GLY A 187 8.39 -27.55 -16.79
C GLY A 187 9.68 -26.73 -16.59
N PRO A 188 10.49 -26.57 -17.64
CA PRO A 188 11.84 -25.99 -17.56
C PRO A 188 11.87 -24.47 -17.41
N VAL A 189 10.74 -23.80 -17.67
CA VAL A 189 10.61 -22.34 -17.50
C VAL A 189 9.58 -22.10 -16.42
N TRP A 190 10.02 -21.48 -15.33
CA TRP A 190 9.19 -21.18 -14.19
C TRP A 190 8.67 -19.74 -14.28
N PRO A 191 7.39 -19.52 -14.64
CA PRO A 191 6.81 -18.20 -14.54
C PRO A 191 6.65 -17.86 -13.06
N ALA A 192 7.28 -16.77 -12.65
CA ALA A 192 7.18 -16.22 -11.31
C ALA A 192 7.12 -14.68 -11.38
N MET A 193 6.48 -14.09 -10.38
CA MET A 193 6.37 -12.64 -10.23
C MET A 193 6.65 -12.26 -8.78
N GLY A 194 7.32 -11.13 -8.58
CA GLY A 194 7.69 -10.66 -7.26
C GLY A 194 6.48 -10.32 -6.38
N LEU A 195 6.64 -10.52 -5.07
CA LEU A 195 5.75 -9.94 -4.07
C LEU A 195 5.62 -8.43 -4.27
N GLY A 196 6.74 -7.74 -4.56
CA GLY A 196 6.78 -6.29 -4.79
C GLY A 196 5.90 -5.85 -5.96
N ASP A 197 6.01 -6.52 -7.10
CA ASP A 197 5.19 -6.25 -8.29
C ASP A 197 3.70 -6.42 -8.00
N THR A 198 3.38 -7.55 -7.35
CA THR A 198 2.01 -7.91 -6.97
C THR A 198 1.41 -6.93 -5.98
N LEU A 199 2.21 -6.52 -4.99
CA LEU A 199 1.84 -5.47 -4.06
C LEU A 199 1.58 -4.16 -4.78
N MET A 200 2.43 -3.77 -5.74
CA MET A 200 2.29 -2.50 -6.42
C MET A 200 1.04 -2.45 -7.30
N ALA A 201 0.76 -3.50 -8.07
CA ALA A 201 -0.49 -3.56 -8.82
C ALA A 201 -1.73 -3.61 -7.92
N SER A 202 -1.69 -4.39 -6.83
CA SER A 202 -2.81 -4.49 -5.89
C SER A 202 -3.11 -3.18 -5.19
N ALA A 203 -2.08 -2.51 -4.67
CA ALA A 203 -2.19 -1.21 -4.05
C ALA A 203 -2.67 -0.15 -5.06
N PHE A 204 -2.15 -0.17 -6.29
CA PHE A 204 -2.56 0.75 -7.35
C PHE A 204 -4.05 0.59 -7.71
N VAL A 205 -4.52 -0.63 -8.01
CA VAL A 205 -5.93 -0.89 -8.32
C VAL A 205 -6.83 -0.48 -7.15
N LEU A 206 -6.41 -0.76 -5.93
CA LEU A 206 -7.13 -0.35 -4.73
C LEU A 206 -7.13 1.19 -4.55
N GLY A 207 -6.02 1.85 -4.87
CA GLY A 207 -5.88 3.31 -4.89
C GLY A 207 -6.83 3.96 -5.90
N LEU A 208 -6.94 3.41 -7.12
CA LEU A 208 -7.91 3.84 -8.13
C LEU A 208 -9.35 3.65 -7.65
N TYR A 209 -9.64 2.51 -7.01
CA TYR A 209 -10.95 2.25 -6.41
C TYR A 209 -11.31 3.33 -5.38
N LYS A 210 -10.39 3.66 -4.48
CA LYS A 210 -10.58 4.73 -3.50
C LYS A 210 -10.79 6.08 -4.19
N ALA A 211 -9.89 6.45 -5.11
CA ALA A 211 -9.89 7.75 -5.76
C ALA A 211 -11.14 8.00 -6.60
N TRP A 212 -11.55 7.05 -7.45
CA TRP A 212 -12.58 7.27 -8.48
C TRP A 212 -13.63 6.16 -8.60
N GLY A 213 -13.50 5.03 -7.88
CA GLY A 213 -14.55 4.01 -7.77
C GLY A 213 -14.34 2.79 -8.66
N ARG A 214 -15.42 2.02 -8.90
CA ARG A 214 -15.37 0.70 -9.57
C ARG A 214 -14.82 0.78 -11.00
N GLY A 215 -15.24 1.78 -11.78
CA GLY A 215 -14.83 1.92 -13.18
C GLY A 215 -13.31 2.12 -13.34
N ALA A 216 -12.72 3.02 -12.54
CA ALA A 216 -11.27 3.24 -12.55
C ALA A 216 -10.49 2.01 -12.06
N ALA A 217 -10.98 1.33 -11.02
CA ALA A 217 -10.38 0.09 -10.54
C ALA A 217 -10.40 -1.02 -11.60
N ALA A 218 -11.53 -1.17 -12.33
CA ALA A 218 -11.65 -2.13 -13.41
C ALA A 218 -10.70 -1.81 -14.58
N ALA A 219 -10.54 -0.54 -14.95
CA ALA A 219 -9.57 -0.12 -15.96
C ALA A 219 -8.13 -0.43 -15.53
N GLY A 220 -7.77 -0.14 -14.28
CA GLY A 220 -6.46 -0.50 -13.73
C GLY A 220 -6.22 -2.00 -13.71
N LEU A 221 -7.20 -2.78 -13.24
CA LEU A 221 -7.15 -4.25 -13.23
C LEU A 221 -6.93 -4.79 -14.66
N GLY A 222 -7.74 -4.36 -15.62
CA GLY A 222 -7.61 -4.76 -17.02
C GLY A 222 -6.25 -4.44 -17.62
N ALA A 223 -5.72 -3.24 -17.35
CA ALA A 223 -4.38 -2.85 -17.81
C ALA A 223 -3.28 -3.73 -17.20
N MET A 224 -3.33 -4.01 -15.90
CA MET A 224 -2.33 -4.87 -15.23
C MET A 224 -2.38 -6.31 -15.74
N LEU A 225 -3.59 -6.85 -15.98
CA LEU A 225 -3.76 -8.21 -16.53
C LEU A 225 -3.29 -8.31 -17.98
N LEU A 226 -3.41 -7.24 -18.77
CA LEU A 226 -2.93 -7.21 -20.16
C LEU A 226 -1.40 -7.12 -20.25
N VAL A 227 -0.74 -6.47 -19.28
CA VAL A 227 0.73 -6.39 -19.21
C VAL A 227 1.37 -7.73 -18.84
N LEU A 228 0.71 -8.53 -18.00
CA LEU A 228 1.24 -9.79 -17.48
C LEU A 228 1.77 -10.75 -18.56
N PRO A 229 1.00 -11.14 -19.60
CA PRO A 229 1.51 -12.02 -20.66
C PRO A 229 2.71 -11.44 -21.40
N VAL A 230 2.75 -10.12 -21.58
CA VAL A 230 3.85 -9.41 -22.26
C VAL A 230 5.16 -9.56 -21.49
N LEU A 231 5.10 -9.56 -20.15
CA LEU A 231 6.28 -9.75 -19.30
C LEU A 231 6.96 -11.12 -19.49
N PHE A 232 6.23 -12.14 -19.95
CA PHE A 232 6.78 -13.48 -20.18
C PHE A 232 7.22 -13.73 -21.63
N LEU A 233 7.09 -12.73 -22.51
CA LEU A 233 7.59 -12.82 -23.89
C LEU A 233 9.10 -12.59 -23.93
N ARG A 234 9.86 -13.69 -23.85
CA ARG A 234 11.33 -13.74 -23.91
C ARG A 234 12.00 -12.86 -25.00
N PRO A 235 11.53 -12.79 -26.26
CA PRO A 235 12.21 -12.00 -27.28
C PRO A 235 12.22 -10.49 -27.01
N PHE A 236 11.31 -9.99 -26.16
CA PHE A 236 11.23 -8.57 -25.85
C PHE A 236 12.36 -8.11 -24.89
N PHE A 237 12.89 -9.02 -24.08
CA PHE A 237 13.80 -8.68 -22.98
C PHE A 237 15.19 -9.34 -23.06
N GLY A 238 15.34 -10.44 -23.83
CA GLY A 238 16.59 -11.20 -23.91
C GLY A 238 17.80 -10.45 -24.47
N THR A 239 17.61 -9.24 -25.01
CA THR A 239 18.69 -8.37 -25.51
C THR A 239 19.06 -7.23 -24.55
N LEU A 240 18.22 -6.94 -23.56
CA LEU A 240 18.35 -5.74 -22.72
C LEU A 240 18.91 -6.00 -21.32
N PHE A 241 18.86 -7.25 -20.83
CA PHE A 241 19.21 -7.59 -19.46
C PHE A 241 20.21 -8.74 -19.39
N VAL A 242 21.10 -8.67 -18.39
CA VAL A 242 22.21 -9.63 -18.20
C VAL A 242 21.74 -10.89 -17.46
N THR A 243 20.64 -10.81 -16.71
CA THR A 243 20.12 -11.87 -15.85
C THR A 243 18.86 -12.52 -16.43
N ASP A 244 18.59 -13.77 -16.03
CA ASP A 244 17.33 -14.46 -16.32
C ASP A 244 16.12 -13.87 -15.56
N ALA A 245 16.36 -12.98 -14.59
CA ALA A 245 15.33 -12.24 -13.87
C ALA A 245 14.86 -11.02 -14.69
N TYR A 246 13.53 -10.86 -14.80
CA TYR A 246 12.92 -9.76 -15.55
C TYR A 246 12.50 -8.63 -14.61
N PRO A 247 12.95 -7.37 -14.85
CA PRO A 247 12.53 -6.22 -14.04
C PRO A 247 11.10 -5.79 -14.43
N ALA A 248 10.10 -6.50 -13.89
CA ALA A 248 8.69 -6.32 -14.24
C ALA A 248 8.18 -4.88 -14.07
N MET A 249 8.69 -4.17 -13.05
CA MET A 249 8.31 -2.77 -12.81
C MET A 249 8.70 -1.81 -13.93
N VAL A 250 9.65 -2.17 -14.81
CA VAL A 250 9.99 -1.37 -16.00
C VAL A 250 8.80 -1.22 -16.94
N VAL A 251 7.89 -2.20 -16.97
CA VAL A 251 6.64 -2.09 -17.74
C VAL A 251 5.48 -1.69 -16.83
N ILE A 252 5.36 -2.30 -15.65
CA ILE A 252 4.23 -2.08 -14.76
C ILE A 252 4.14 -0.62 -14.31
N GLY A 253 5.24 -0.01 -13.87
CA GLY A 253 5.24 1.37 -13.36
C GLY A 253 4.76 2.42 -14.38
N PRO A 254 5.33 2.45 -15.61
CA PRO A 254 4.85 3.34 -16.67
C PRO A 254 3.37 3.12 -17.04
N VAL A 255 2.90 1.86 -17.05
CA VAL A 255 1.49 1.57 -17.32
C VAL A 255 0.59 2.08 -16.19
N GLN A 256 0.99 1.90 -14.92
CA GLN A 256 0.27 2.47 -13.78
C GLN A 256 0.19 3.99 -13.87
N TRP A 257 1.28 4.66 -14.24
CA TRP A 257 1.29 6.10 -14.48
C TRP A 257 0.34 6.51 -15.62
N ALA A 258 0.36 5.81 -16.75
CA ALA A 258 -0.49 6.11 -17.89
C ALA A 258 -1.98 5.96 -17.53
N VAL A 259 -2.36 4.87 -16.86
CA VAL A 259 -3.73 4.65 -16.38
C VAL A 259 -4.14 5.72 -15.37
N TYR A 260 -3.26 6.08 -14.44
CA TYR A 260 -3.50 7.15 -13.49
C TYR A 260 -3.74 8.49 -14.18
N ALA A 261 -2.88 8.87 -15.12
CA ALA A 261 -3.00 10.11 -15.87
C ALA A 261 -4.31 10.16 -16.67
N ALA A 262 -4.69 9.04 -17.31
CA ALA A 262 -5.96 8.92 -18.02
C ALA A 262 -7.17 9.06 -17.08
N CYS A 263 -7.15 8.41 -15.92
CA CYS A 263 -8.21 8.53 -14.91
C CYS A 263 -8.29 9.95 -14.34
N ARG A 264 -7.14 10.57 -14.04
CA ARG A 264 -7.06 11.94 -13.53
C ARG A 264 -7.64 12.95 -14.51
N ARG A 265 -7.37 12.78 -15.81
CA ARG A 265 -7.94 13.62 -16.88
C ARG A 265 -9.44 13.43 -17.02
N ARG A 266 -9.95 12.19 -16.91
CA ARG A 266 -11.37 11.86 -17.11
C ARG A 266 -12.27 12.16 -15.91
N HIS A 267 -11.76 11.94 -14.69
CA HIS A 267 -12.58 11.97 -13.47
C HIS A 267 -12.22 13.13 -12.52
N GLY A 268 -11.18 13.90 -12.81
CA GLY A 268 -10.78 15.05 -12.01
C GLY A 268 -10.04 14.66 -10.72
N PRO A 269 -10.14 15.48 -9.65
CA PRO A 269 -9.36 15.28 -8.42
C PRO A 269 -9.69 13.97 -7.70
N GLU A 270 -8.70 13.45 -6.97
CA GLU A 270 -8.86 12.22 -6.18
C GLU A 270 -9.79 12.46 -4.98
N ARG A 271 -10.69 11.50 -4.71
CA ARG A 271 -11.49 11.51 -3.48
C ARG A 271 -10.63 11.16 -2.27
N THR A 272 -10.87 11.85 -1.16
CA THR A 272 -10.31 11.47 0.14
C THR A 272 -10.94 10.18 0.66
N LEU A 273 -10.28 9.49 1.59
CA LEU A 273 -10.84 8.29 2.22
C LEU A 273 -12.18 8.58 2.92
N GLY A 274 -12.32 9.76 3.54
CA GLY A 274 -13.56 10.21 4.18
C GLY A 274 -14.71 10.34 3.17
N ALA A 275 -14.46 11.00 2.04
CA ALA A 275 -15.42 11.13 0.95
C ALA A 275 -15.80 9.77 0.35
N CYS A 276 -14.83 8.88 0.14
CA CYS A 276 -15.07 7.53 -0.36
C CYS A 276 -15.96 6.69 0.57
N ARG A 277 -15.84 6.89 1.90
CA ARG A 277 -16.62 6.14 2.91
C ARG A 277 -17.96 6.77 3.26
N GLY A 278 -18.37 7.83 2.57
CA GLY A 278 -19.65 8.50 2.84
C GLY A 278 -19.69 9.18 4.21
N ARG A 279 -18.54 9.47 4.85
CA ARG A 279 -18.51 10.52 5.88
C ARG A 279 -18.69 11.82 5.11
N ALA A 280 -19.94 12.22 4.93
CA ALA A 280 -20.27 13.61 4.72
C ALA A 280 -19.42 14.38 5.73
N ALA A 281 -18.59 15.30 5.24
CA ALA A 281 -18.03 16.31 6.12
C ALA A 281 -19.24 16.82 6.90
N ARG A 282 -19.31 16.55 8.22
CA ARG A 282 -20.18 17.37 9.06
C ARG A 282 -19.71 18.77 8.70
N PRO A 283 -20.58 19.63 8.13
CA PRO A 283 -20.19 21.01 7.99
C PRO A 283 -19.70 21.38 9.37
N THR A 284 -18.41 21.72 9.46
CA THR A 284 -17.93 22.52 10.57
C THR A 284 -18.87 23.68 10.53
N VAL A 285 -19.87 23.66 11.43
CA VAL A 285 -20.66 24.82 11.75
C VAL A 285 -19.57 25.76 12.21
N SER A 286 -19.10 26.58 11.28
CA SER A 286 -18.33 27.76 11.55
C SER A 286 -19.29 28.55 12.41
N GLY A 287 -19.19 28.31 13.71
CA GLY A 287 -19.87 29.10 14.71
C GLY A 287 -19.33 30.50 14.57
N SER A 288 -19.93 31.26 13.66
CA SER A 288 -20.17 32.69 13.83
C SER A 288 -21.22 32.91 14.92
N GLY A 289 -21.30 32.01 15.91
CA GLY A 289 -21.77 32.37 17.23
C GLY A 289 -20.68 33.27 17.77
N SER A 290 -20.88 34.56 17.55
CA SER A 290 -20.49 35.59 18.49
C SER A 290 -20.27 34.97 19.85
N VAL A 291 -19.00 34.88 20.25
CA VAL A 291 -18.63 34.79 21.65
C VAL A 291 -19.25 36.04 22.27
N GLU A 292 -20.50 35.90 22.71
CA GLU A 292 -21.08 36.74 23.72
C GLU A 292 -20.06 36.69 24.85
N GLN A 293 -19.31 37.77 24.99
CA GLN A 293 -18.52 38.07 26.17
C GLN A 293 -19.50 38.06 27.33
N ARG A 294 -19.79 36.88 27.89
CA ARG A 294 -20.13 36.79 29.29
C ARG A 294 -18.86 37.12 30.03
N THR A 295 -18.74 38.40 30.34
CA THR A 295 -18.01 38.94 31.46
C THR A 295 -18.21 38.00 32.63
N ALA A 296 -17.24 37.11 32.84
CA ALA A 296 -17.14 36.34 34.05
C ALA A 296 -16.84 37.35 35.15
N THR A 297 -17.88 37.74 35.87
CA THR A 297 -17.77 38.42 37.16
C THR A 297 -16.87 37.55 38.02
N ALA A 298 -15.64 38.03 38.24
CA ALA A 298 -14.71 37.39 39.13
C ALA A 298 -15.34 37.27 40.53
N PRO A 299 -15.24 36.11 41.21
CA PRO A 299 -15.58 36.05 42.62
C PRO A 299 -14.65 37.00 43.39
N HIS A 300 -15.27 37.98 44.04
CA HIS A 300 -14.63 38.90 44.97
C HIS A 300 -14.07 38.11 46.15
N TRP A 301 -12.75 37.95 46.18
CA TRP A 301 -12.01 37.47 47.35
C TRP A 301 -11.63 38.67 48.23
N PRO A 302 -12.00 38.71 49.51
CA PRO A 302 -11.58 39.76 50.41
C PRO A 302 -10.18 39.44 50.97
N GLY A 303 -9.24 40.37 50.76
CA GLY A 303 -8.07 40.57 51.63
C GLY A 303 -6.84 39.71 51.33
N GLU A 304 -5.78 40.35 50.85
CA GLU A 304 -4.54 40.56 51.62
C GLU A 304 -3.56 41.42 50.80
N GLY A 305 -2.98 42.43 51.46
CA GLY A 305 -2.15 43.45 50.85
C GLY A 305 -0.74 42.96 50.50
N GLY A 306 -0.26 43.35 49.33
CA GLY A 306 1.13 43.19 48.91
C GLY A 306 1.52 44.30 47.93
N PRO A 307 2.76 44.82 48.00
CA PRO A 307 3.19 46.02 47.28
C PRO A 307 3.34 45.79 45.78
N THR A 308 3.00 46.84 45.03
CA THR A 308 2.98 46.99 43.58
C THR A 308 4.39 47.04 42.96
N PRO A 309 4.67 46.28 41.88
CA PRO A 309 5.82 46.54 41.02
C PRO A 309 5.49 47.56 39.91
N PRO A 310 6.49 48.31 39.40
CA PRO A 310 6.29 49.38 38.43
C PRO A 310 6.01 48.85 37.01
N SER A 311 5.17 49.61 36.31
CA SER A 311 4.71 49.41 34.94
C SER A 311 5.81 49.60 33.90
N PRO A 312 5.98 48.70 32.90
CA PRO A 312 6.68 49.01 31.66
C PRO A 312 5.71 49.54 30.60
N GLY A 313 6.22 50.46 29.78
CA GLY A 313 5.49 51.33 28.87
C GLY A 313 4.68 50.66 27.77
N ARG A 314 3.55 51.32 27.46
CA ARG A 314 2.77 51.13 26.23
C ARG A 314 3.59 51.58 25.02
N GLY A 315 3.94 50.64 24.15
CA GLY A 315 4.19 50.91 22.74
C GLY A 315 2.94 50.59 21.93
N SER A 316 2.25 51.61 21.44
CA SER A 316 1.15 51.48 20.48
C SER A 316 1.73 51.18 19.09
N VAL A 317 1.44 49.99 18.57
CA VAL A 317 1.65 49.69 17.14
C VAL A 317 0.28 49.51 16.52
N ASP A 318 -0.15 50.54 15.78
CA ASP A 318 -1.27 50.47 14.85
C ASP A 318 -0.92 49.49 13.72
N GLN A 319 -1.69 48.41 13.59
CA GLN A 319 -1.75 47.62 12.37
C GLN A 319 -3.20 47.53 11.90
N SER A 320 -3.54 48.45 11.01
CA SER A 320 -4.72 48.42 10.17
C SER A 320 -4.59 47.29 9.13
N PHE A 321 -5.28 46.18 9.39
CA PHE A 321 -5.47 45.11 8.41
C PHE A 321 -6.79 45.34 7.65
N THR A 322 -6.68 45.76 6.39
CA THR A 322 -7.77 45.82 5.43
C THR A 322 -8.00 44.42 4.84
N THR A 323 -9.06 43.74 5.26
CA THR A 323 -9.47 42.46 4.69
C THR A 323 -10.45 42.68 3.55
N THR A 324 -9.96 42.61 2.30
CA THR A 324 -10.80 42.62 1.09
C THR A 324 -11.45 41.26 0.90
N SER A 325 -12.75 41.19 1.15
CA SER A 325 -13.59 40.00 0.95
C SER A 325 -13.97 39.87 -0.53
N ASN A 326 -13.29 38.98 -1.27
CA ASN A 326 -13.73 38.56 -2.60
C ASN A 326 -14.50 37.24 -2.49
N ALA A 327 -15.82 37.33 -2.63
CA ALA A 327 -16.72 36.20 -2.77
C ALA A 327 -16.54 35.56 -4.15
N ILE A 328 -16.02 34.34 -4.19
CA ILE A 328 -15.98 33.50 -5.40
C ILE A 328 -17.16 32.54 -5.33
N THR A 329 -18.14 32.77 -6.20
CA THR A 329 -19.31 31.93 -6.42
C THR A 329 -18.89 30.62 -7.08
N ALA A 330 -19.00 29.50 -6.36
CA ALA A 330 -18.74 28.17 -6.91
C ALA A 330 -19.96 27.64 -7.70
N PRO A 331 -19.79 27.03 -8.88
CA PRO A 331 -20.90 26.47 -9.65
C PRO A 331 -21.41 25.16 -9.02
N ALA A 332 -22.74 25.00 -9.04
CA ALA A 332 -23.46 23.87 -8.48
C ALA A 332 -23.03 22.53 -9.12
N SER A 333 -22.36 21.67 -8.33
CA SER A 333 -22.01 20.32 -8.76
C SER A 333 -23.23 19.40 -8.67
N LYS A 334 -23.64 18.86 -9.82
CA LYS A 334 -24.66 17.83 -10.00
C LYS A 334 -24.28 16.58 -9.18
N ARG A 335 -25.08 16.21 -8.18
CA ARG A 335 -24.89 14.98 -7.39
C ARG A 335 -25.29 13.78 -8.23
N MET A 336 -24.36 12.88 -8.54
CA MET A 336 -24.68 11.53 -9.00
C MET A 336 -25.03 10.66 -7.79
N PRO A 337 -26.13 9.87 -7.83
CA PRO A 337 -26.44 8.90 -6.79
C PRO A 337 -25.46 7.72 -6.86
N CYS A 338 -24.91 7.33 -5.71
CA CYS A 338 -24.12 6.12 -5.56
C CYS A 338 -25.07 4.92 -5.45
N SER A 339 -25.06 4.03 -6.44
CA SER A 339 -25.62 2.69 -6.31
C SER A 339 -24.69 1.82 -5.44
N SER A 340 -25.26 1.26 -4.38
CA SER A 340 -24.70 0.22 -3.52
C SER A 340 -24.36 -1.05 -4.32
#